data_AF-A0AAP7GXT7-F1
#
_entry.id   AF-A0AAP7GXT7-F1
#
_cell.length_a   1.000
_cell.length_b   1.000
_cell.length_c   1.000
_cell.angle_alpha   90.00
_cell.angle_beta   90.00
_cell.angle_gamma   90.00
#
_symmetry.space_group_name_H-M   'P 1'
#
loop_
_entity.id
_entity.type
_entity.pdbx_description
1 polymer ?
#
loop_
_entity_poly.entity_id
_entity_poly.type
_entity_poly.pdbx_seq_one_letter_code
_entity_poly.pdbx_strand_id
1 'polypeptide(L)'
;MERDDLHREISRSQGRLNGRYYYDDMGRLVQQQIGLANQQNAVQIDRTYGYDELGHLVIAVGAAVEETVKSRARANTQAKTESTSRCKTKQCPPCNPPAGVKFNFQTHTTHDHGGCLGSTGSKVHWHYSVNNQRPYPDCTCFTTKHAFGGCGPAPIP
;
A
#
# COMPACT_ATOMS: atom_id res chain seq x y z
N MET A 1 -7.93 -9.08 -27.76
CA MET A 1 -7.46 -7.97 -26.91
C MET A 1 -8.25 -6.75 -27.30
N GLU A 2 -8.77 -6.03 -26.32
CA GLU A 2 -9.60 -4.85 -26.50
C GLU A 2 -8.89 -3.64 -25.87
N ARG A 3 -9.07 -2.47 -26.48
CA ARG A 3 -8.48 -1.21 -26.03
C ARG A 3 -9.55 -0.12 -25.98
N ASP A 4 -9.37 0.85 -25.09
CA ASP A 4 -10.18 2.07 -25.07
C ASP A 4 -9.70 3.09 -26.11
N ASP A 5 -10.39 4.24 -26.19
CA ASP A 5 -10.08 5.32 -27.13
C ASP A 5 -8.68 5.94 -26.92
N LEU A 6 -8.11 5.79 -25.72
CA LEU A 6 -6.73 6.20 -25.40
C LEU A 6 -5.72 5.07 -25.73
N HIS A 7 -6.15 4.03 -26.43
CA HIS A 7 -5.38 2.85 -26.82
C HIS A 7 -4.84 2.04 -25.62
N ARG A 8 -5.44 2.18 -24.43
CA ARG A 8 -5.09 1.40 -23.23
C ARG A 8 -5.81 0.07 -23.26
N GLU A 9 -5.13 -1.01 -22.84
CA GLU A 9 -5.70 -2.36 -22.83
C GLU A 9 -6.76 -2.50 -21.73
N ILE A 10 -8.02 -2.66 -22.11
CA ILE A 10 -9.13 -2.81 -21.15
C ILE A 10 -9.58 -4.26 -20.97
N SER A 11 -9.23 -5.13 -21.93
CA SER A 11 -9.53 -6.56 -21.85
C SER A 11 -8.53 -7.42 -22.63
N ARG A 12 -8.21 -8.59 -22.08
CA ARG A 12 -7.42 -9.60 -22.78
C ARG A 12 -7.93 -11.01 -22.54
N SER A 13 -7.86 -11.82 -23.58
CA SER A 13 -8.13 -13.26 -23.52
C SER A 13 -6.82 -14.00 -23.76
N GLN A 14 -6.44 -14.90 -22.85
CA GLN A 14 -5.30 -15.79 -23.02
C GLN A 14 -5.73 -17.23 -22.71
N GLY A 15 -5.96 -18.01 -23.77
CA GLY A 15 -6.56 -19.34 -23.64
C GLY A 15 -7.94 -19.25 -22.96
N ARG A 16 -8.08 -19.92 -21.82
CA ARG A 16 -9.33 -19.93 -21.02
C ARG A 16 -9.44 -18.76 -20.05
N LEU A 17 -8.44 -17.89 -19.95
CA LEU A 17 -8.43 -16.76 -19.03
C LEU A 17 -8.87 -15.49 -19.76
N ASN A 18 -9.78 -14.74 -19.15
CA ASN A 18 -10.14 -13.39 -19.53
C ASN A 18 -9.73 -12.43 -18.42
N GLY A 19 -8.99 -11.39 -18.77
CA GLY A 19 -8.61 -10.28 -17.91
C GLY A 19 -9.38 -9.02 -18.29
N ARG A 20 -9.78 -8.22 -17.29
CA ARG A 20 -10.33 -6.87 -17.43
C ARG A 20 -9.48 -5.90 -16.62
N TYR A 21 -9.31 -4.70 -17.15
CA TYR A 21 -8.46 -3.65 -16.60
C TYR A 21 -9.23 -2.35 -16.57
N TYR A 22 -9.20 -1.68 -15.43
CA TYR A 22 -9.86 -0.40 -15.20
C TYR A 22 -8.82 0.64 -14.81
N TYR A 23 -8.95 1.82 -15.40
CA TYR A 23 -8.01 2.93 -15.22
C TYR A 23 -8.72 4.16 -14.65
N ASP A 24 -8.00 4.99 -13.91
CA ASP A 24 -8.47 6.32 -13.54
C ASP A 24 -8.28 7.34 -14.68
N ASP A 25 -8.75 8.58 -14.45
CA ASP A 25 -8.65 9.69 -15.40
C ASP A 25 -7.20 10.05 -15.76
N MET A 26 -6.24 9.74 -14.88
CA MET A 26 -4.82 9.93 -15.13
C MET A 26 -4.17 8.72 -15.83
N GLY A 27 -4.94 7.68 -16.15
CA GLY A 27 -4.49 6.49 -16.87
C GLY A 27 -3.75 5.46 -16.03
N ARG A 28 -3.84 5.53 -14.69
CA ARG A 28 -3.27 4.54 -13.78
C ARG A 28 -4.25 3.40 -13.55
N LEU A 29 -3.74 2.16 -13.48
CA LEU A 29 -4.57 0.97 -13.30
C LEU A 29 -5.16 0.93 -11.88
N VAL A 30 -6.47 1.06 -11.72
CA VAL A 30 -7.15 1.03 -10.41
C VAL A 30 -7.76 -0.33 -10.08
N GLN A 31 -8.07 -1.14 -11.10
CA GLN A 31 -8.59 -2.49 -10.85
C GLN A 31 -8.18 -3.47 -11.96
N GLN A 32 -7.82 -4.68 -11.54
CA GLN A 32 -7.51 -5.81 -12.42
C GLN A 32 -8.34 -7.02 -12.01
N GLN A 33 -9.15 -7.54 -12.92
CA GLN A 33 -9.93 -8.76 -12.72
C GLN A 33 -9.49 -9.81 -13.71
N ILE A 34 -9.19 -11.03 -13.26
CA ILE A 34 -8.85 -12.17 -14.11
C ILE A 34 -9.75 -13.32 -13.70
N GLY A 35 -10.41 -13.92 -14.68
CA GLY A 35 -11.29 -15.07 -14.47
C GLY A 35 -11.32 -16.02 -15.66
N LEU A 36 -12.01 -17.15 -15.48
CA LEU A 36 -12.21 -18.11 -16.55
C LEU A 36 -13.30 -17.60 -17.51
N ALA A 37 -13.04 -17.67 -18.82
CA ALA A 37 -13.87 -17.13 -19.89
C ALA A 37 -15.33 -17.62 -19.89
N ASN A 38 -15.58 -18.81 -19.31
CA ASN A 38 -16.88 -19.50 -19.36
C ASN A 38 -17.51 -19.72 -17.96
N GLN A 39 -17.05 -19.02 -16.93
CA GLN A 39 -17.64 -19.11 -15.60
C GLN A 39 -18.01 -17.71 -15.11
N GLN A 40 -19.30 -17.42 -15.15
CA GLN A 40 -19.87 -16.23 -14.50
C GLN A 40 -19.62 -16.37 -12.99
N ASN A 41 -18.88 -15.43 -12.41
CA ASN A 41 -18.44 -15.36 -11.00
C ASN A 41 -17.12 -16.08 -10.61
N ALA A 42 -16.35 -16.64 -11.54
CA ALA A 42 -15.02 -17.18 -11.23
C ALA A 42 -13.90 -16.14 -11.46
N VAL A 43 -13.97 -15.00 -10.75
CA VAL A 43 -12.85 -14.03 -10.73
C VAL A 43 -11.74 -14.63 -9.87
N GLN A 44 -10.83 -15.37 -10.52
CA GLN A 44 -9.66 -16.00 -9.88
C GLN A 44 -8.74 -14.99 -9.22
N ILE A 45 -8.65 -13.77 -9.76
CA ILE A 45 -7.84 -12.69 -9.21
C ILE A 45 -8.63 -11.40 -9.38
N ASP A 46 -8.95 -10.72 -8.27
CA ASP A 46 -9.40 -9.33 -8.26
C ASP A 46 -8.38 -8.50 -7.49
N ARG A 47 -7.74 -7.53 -8.13
CA ARG A 47 -6.78 -6.62 -7.52
C ARG A 47 -7.26 -5.19 -7.64
N THR A 48 -7.33 -4.50 -6.52
CA THR A 48 -7.59 -3.06 -6.45
C THR A 48 -6.30 -2.33 -6.09
N TYR A 49 -6.03 -1.26 -6.83
CA TYR A 49 -4.86 -0.41 -6.66
C TYR A 49 -5.31 1.01 -6.30
N GLY A 50 -4.63 1.61 -5.32
CA GLY A 50 -4.86 2.98 -4.89
C GLY A 50 -3.57 3.77 -4.92
N TYR A 51 -3.65 5.01 -5.39
CA TYR A 51 -2.50 5.90 -5.55
C TYR A 51 -2.73 7.20 -4.77
N ASP A 52 -1.65 7.79 -4.27
CA ASP A 52 -1.68 9.15 -3.70
C ASP A 52 -1.70 10.23 -4.80
N GLU A 53 -1.80 11.50 -4.37
CA GLU A 53 -1.84 12.68 -5.23
C GLU A 53 -0.52 12.88 -6.02
N LEU A 54 0.59 12.33 -5.53
CA LEU A 54 1.89 12.37 -6.21
C LEU A 54 2.07 11.23 -7.22
N GLY A 55 1.13 10.28 -7.27
CA GLY A 55 1.18 9.14 -8.18
C GLY A 55 1.79 7.86 -7.60
N HIS A 56 2.14 7.84 -6.31
CA HIS A 56 2.71 6.65 -5.69
C HIS A 56 1.62 5.65 -5.31
N LEU A 57 1.90 4.37 -5.51
CA LEU A 57 1.01 3.30 -5.09
C LEU A 57 0.99 3.19 -3.55
N VAL A 58 -0.18 3.40 -2.95
CA VAL A 58 -0.39 3.34 -1.50
C VAL A 58 -1.21 2.13 -1.07
N ILE A 59 -2.02 1.55 -1.98
CA ILE A 59 -2.87 0.40 -1.72
C ILE A 59 -2.72 -0.60 -2.86
N ALA A 60 -2.51 -1.88 -2.55
CA ALA A 60 -2.61 -2.98 -3.49
C ALA A 60 -3.25 -4.18 -2.78
N VAL A 61 -4.55 -4.38 -2.99
CA VAL A 61 -5.33 -5.45 -2.34
C VAL A 61 -5.74 -6.45 -3.40
N GLY A 62 -5.34 -7.71 -3.23
CA GLY A 62 -5.73 -8.80 -4.10
C GLY A 62 -6.59 -9.82 -3.37
N ALA A 63 -7.74 -10.18 -3.93
CA ALA A 63 -8.52 -11.35 -3.54
C ALA A 63 -8.36 -12.43 -4.62
N ALA A 64 -7.94 -13.63 -4.22
CA ALA A 64 -7.97 -14.80 -5.08
C ALA A 64 -9.09 -15.73 -4.62
N VAL A 65 -10.00 -16.11 -5.53
CA VAL A 65 -11.03 -17.11 -5.21
C VAL A 65 -10.47 -18.51 -5.43
N GLU A 66 -10.39 -19.29 -4.36
CA GLU A 66 -9.94 -20.67 -4.36
C GLU A 66 -11.15 -21.60 -4.52
N GLU A 67 -11.36 -22.16 -5.72
CA GLU A 67 -12.35 -23.22 -5.93
C GLU A 67 -11.67 -24.59 -5.98
N THR A 68 -12.10 -25.47 -5.07
CA THR A 68 -11.43 -26.63 -4.49
C THR A 68 -11.50 -27.93 -5.30
N VAL A 69 -10.42 -28.76 -5.32
CA VAL A 69 -10.53 -30.24 -5.21
C VAL A 69 -9.37 -30.85 -4.40
N LYS A 70 -9.76 -31.41 -3.24
CA LYS A 70 -9.08 -32.30 -2.27
C LYS A 70 -7.90 -33.15 -2.79
N SER A 71 -6.77 -33.14 -2.08
CA SER A 71 -6.48 -34.15 -1.04
C SER A 71 -5.05 -34.12 -0.49
N ARG A 72 -4.99 -34.35 0.83
CA ARG A 72 -3.89 -34.85 1.67
C ARG A 72 -2.75 -33.90 2.10
N ALA A 73 -2.78 -33.72 3.43
CA ALA A 73 -1.70 -33.47 4.38
C ALA A 73 -1.52 -31.97 4.72
N ARG A 74 -2.15 -31.50 5.81
CA ARG A 74 -1.54 -31.43 7.15
C ARG A 74 -0.14 -30.80 7.03
N ALA A 75 0.15 -29.60 7.50
CA ALA A 75 -0.46 -28.70 8.47
C ALA A 75 -0.03 -27.29 8.04
N ASN A 76 -0.88 -26.28 8.07
CA ASN A 76 -0.95 -25.37 9.21
C ASN A 76 -2.20 -24.48 9.03
N THR A 77 -3.39 -25.03 9.26
CA THR A 77 -4.64 -24.25 9.28
C THR A 77 -4.97 -23.87 10.71
N GLN A 78 -5.46 -22.64 10.88
CA GLN A 78 -5.87 -21.92 12.10
C GLN A 78 -4.75 -21.01 12.65
N ALA A 79 -4.90 -19.68 12.68
CA ALA A 79 -6.07 -18.95 13.14
C ALA A 79 -6.55 -17.91 12.10
N LYS A 80 -7.76 -18.04 11.57
CA LYS A 80 -9.04 -17.57 12.15
C LYS A 80 -9.35 -16.12 11.73
N THR A 81 -9.89 -16.01 10.52
CA THR A 81 -10.94 -15.04 10.19
C THR A 81 -12.17 -15.36 11.04
N GLU A 82 -12.27 -14.70 12.20
CA GLU A 82 -13.53 -14.53 12.92
C GLU A 82 -13.35 -13.41 13.95
N SER A 83 -13.94 -12.25 13.70
CA SER A 83 -14.60 -11.49 14.76
C SER A 83 -15.54 -10.46 14.16
N THR A 84 -16.77 -10.90 13.92
CA THR A 84 -17.92 -10.12 14.34
C THR A 84 -17.80 -9.85 15.85
N SER A 85 -17.76 -8.57 16.22
CA SER A 85 -18.30 -7.98 17.46
C SER A 85 -17.94 -8.53 18.86
N ARG A 86 -16.88 -9.31 19.09
CA ARG A 86 -16.26 -9.48 20.43
C ARG A 86 -14.75 -9.80 20.39
N CYS A 87 -13.93 -8.87 19.91
CA CYS A 87 -12.51 -8.90 20.25
C CYS A 87 -12.32 -8.18 21.59
N LYS A 88 -11.84 -8.88 22.63
CA LYS A 88 -11.04 -8.19 23.66
C LYS A 88 -9.76 -7.77 22.96
N THR A 89 -9.80 -6.65 22.25
CA THR A 89 -8.68 -6.17 21.45
C THR A 89 -7.55 -5.87 22.40
N LYS A 90 -6.43 -6.58 22.27
CA LYS A 90 -5.17 -6.16 22.88
C LYS A 90 -4.62 -4.97 22.10
N GLN A 91 -5.40 -3.91 22.01
CA GLN A 91 -5.05 -2.66 21.38
C GLN A 91 -4.38 -1.78 22.42
N CYS A 92 -3.27 -1.17 22.02
CA CYS A 92 -2.61 -0.19 22.86
C CYS A 92 -3.47 1.08 22.94
N PRO A 93 -3.47 1.79 24.09
CA PRO A 93 -4.09 3.11 24.16
C PRO A 93 -3.42 4.05 23.16
N PRO A 94 -4.16 4.97 22.52
CA PRO A 94 -3.57 5.90 21.55
C PRO A 94 -2.50 6.77 22.19
N CYS A 95 -1.37 6.97 21.48
CA CYS A 95 -0.33 7.90 21.92
C CYS A 95 -0.81 9.35 21.86
N ASN A 96 -0.29 10.18 22.76
CA ASN A 96 -0.43 11.63 22.70
C ASN A 96 0.97 12.27 22.59
N PRO A 97 1.34 12.93 21.47
CA PRO A 97 0.59 13.09 20.22
C PRO A 97 0.42 11.77 19.44
N PRO A 98 -0.57 11.67 18.52
CA PRO A 98 -0.89 10.43 17.82
C PRO A 98 0.31 9.81 17.10
N ALA A 99 0.43 8.48 17.18
CA ALA A 99 1.45 7.76 16.45
C ALA A 99 1.20 7.86 14.93
N GLY A 100 2.28 8.00 14.16
CA GLY A 100 2.25 8.13 12.70
C GLY A 100 2.13 9.58 12.19
N VAL A 101 1.78 10.55 13.05
CA VAL A 101 1.71 11.96 12.65
C VAL A 101 3.13 12.54 12.59
N LYS A 102 3.48 13.07 11.41
CA LYS A 102 4.76 13.76 11.17
C LYS A 102 4.64 15.22 11.56
N PHE A 103 5.64 15.76 12.25
CA PHE A 103 5.68 17.14 12.72
C PHE A 103 7.14 17.64 12.79
N ASN A 104 7.34 18.92 13.10
CA ASN A 104 8.67 19.55 13.20
C ASN A 104 9.54 19.27 11.96
N PHE A 105 9.02 19.70 10.80
CA PHE A 105 9.73 19.61 9.54
C PHE A 105 10.88 20.63 9.50
N GLN A 106 12.07 20.18 9.14
CA GLN A 106 13.29 21.00 9.13
C GLN A 106 14.06 20.79 7.84
N THR A 107 14.45 21.87 7.18
CA THR A 107 15.30 21.81 5.98
C THR A 107 16.75 22.08 6.33
N HIS A 108 17.63 21.23 5.82
CA HIS A 108 19.08 21.36 5.91
C HIS A 108 19.66 21.68 4.54
N THR A 109 20.70 22.50 4.53
CA THR A 109 21.40 22.93 3.31
C THR A 109 22.92 22.81 3.43
N THR A 110 23.43 22.47 4.62
CA THR A 110 24.85 22.58 4.97
C THR A 110 25.66 21.32 4.67
N HIS A 111 25.02 20.16 4.56
CA HIS A 111 25.68 18.89 4.31
C HIS A 111 24.81 18.01 3.42
N ASP A 112 25.42 17.01 2.79
CA ASP A 112 24.70 16.00 2.04
C ASP A 112 24.25 14.87 2.97
N HIS A 113 23.04 14.38 2.75
CA HIS A 113 22.46 13.27 3.49
C HIS A 113 21.48 12.54 2.57
N GLY A 114 21.36 11.22 2.70
CA GLY A 114 20.50 10.41 1.82
C GLY A 114 20.92 10.39 0.34
N GLY A 115 22.11 10.88 0.00
CA GLY A 115 22.63 10.94 -1.38
C GLY A 115 21.96 12.00 -2.25
N CYS A 116 21.41 13.05 -1.67
CA CYS A 116 20.68 14.10 -2.39
C CYS A 116 21.53 14.86 -3.39
N LEU A 117 22.81 15.10 -3.08
CA LEU A 117 23.73 15.73 -4.01
C LEU A 117 23.89 14.93 -5.30
N GLY A 118 23.96 13.59 -5.19
CA GLY A 118 24.09 12.71 -6.34
C GLY A 118 22.81 12.56 -7.15
N SER A 119 21.64 12.59 -6.50
CA SER A 119 20.35 12.38 -7.17
C SER A 119 19.72 13.67 -7.70
N THR A 120 19.91 14.81 -7.02
CA THR A 120 19.25 16.09 -7.34
C THR A 120 20.23 17.20 -7.73
N GLY A 121 21.54 16.99 -7.59
CA GLY A 121 22.55 18.05 -7.76
C GLY A 121 22.58 19.06 -6.61
N SER A 122 21.80 18.84 -5.54
CA SER A 122 21.68 19.73 -4.38
C SER A 122 21.83 18.96 -3.08
N LYS A 123 22.53 19.55 -2.11
CA LYS A 123 22.65 19.00 -0.74
C LYS A 123 21.40 19.28 0.11
N VAL A 124 20.45 20.05 -0.42
CA VAL A 124 19.24 20.44 0.30
C VAL A 124 18.40 19.20 0.55
N HIS A 125 18.03 18.99 1.81
CA HIS A 125 17.19 17.87 2.23
C HIS A 125 16.40 18.27 3.48
N TRP A 126 15.40 17.46 3.85
CA TRP A 126 14.57 17.75 5.01
C TRP A 126 14.36 16.54 5.91
N HIS A 127 14.10 16.84 7.19
CA HIS A 127 13.84 15.88 8.24
C HIS A 127 12.52 16.22 8.94
N TYR A 128 11.92 15.22 9.60
CA TYR A 128 10.73 15.39 10.43
C TYR A 128 10.87 14.60 11.74
N SER A 129 9.97 14.87 12.67
CA SER A 129 9.75 14.06 13.87
C SER A 129 8.44 13.30 13.73
N VAL A 130 8.39 12.08 14.25
CA VAL A 130 7.17 11.26 14.24
C VAL A 130 7.07 10.48 15.53
N ASN A 131 5.87 10.39 16.08
CA ASN A 131 5.60 9.51 17.21
C ASN A 131 5.30 8.10 16.71
N ASN A 132 5.87 7.11 17.37
CA ASN A 132 5.69 5.70 17.08
C ASN A 132 5.18 4.99 18.33
N GLN A 133 4.42 3.91 18.13
CA GLN A 133 3.93 3.07 19.21
C GLN A 133 4.46 1.64 19.02
N ARG A 134 5.05 1.08 20.08
CA ARG A 134 5.42 -0.34 20.10
C ARG A 134 4.18 -1.22 20.13
N PRO A 135 4.20 -2.40 19.49
CA PRO A 135 3.07 -3.32 19.51
C PRO A 135 2.78 -3.82 20.94
N TYR A 136 1.55 -4.30 21.15
CA TYR A 136 1.15 -4.92 22.43
C TYR A 136 2.05 -6.13 22.76
N PRO A 137 2.41 -6.37 24.04
CA PRO A 137 1.98 -5.69 25.28
C PRO A 137 2.76 -4.43 25.66
N ASP A 138 3.84 -4.12 24.94
CA ASP A 138 4.77 -3.06 25.32
C ASP A 138 4.09 -1.69 25.25
N CYS A 139 3.38 -1.41 24.16
CA CYS A 139 2.55 -0.21 23.97
C CYS A 139 3.27 1.14 24.20
N THR A 140 4.59 1.14 24.41
CA THR A 140 5.38 2.34 24.67
C THR A 140 5.34 3.28 23.47
N CYS A 141 4.97 4.52 23.74
CA CYS A 141 5.02 5.63 22.80
C CYS A 141 6.42 6.26 22.83
N PHE A 142 7.03 6.47 21.67
CA PHE A 142 8.33 7.12 21.57
C PHE A 142 8.41 8.00 20.33
N THR A 143 9.23 9.04 20.39
CA THR A 143 9.42 9.97 19.27
C THR A 143 10.71 9.62 18.54
N THR A 144 10.60 9.32 17.25
CA THR A 144 11.75 9.35 16.35
C THR A 144 11.96 10.79 15.93
N LYS A 145 13.05 11.39 16.41
CA LYS A 145 13.45 12.74 16.04
C LYS A 145 14.33 12.69 14.79
N HIS A 146 14.23 13.73 13.97
CA HIS A 146 15.14 13.95 12.84
C HIS A 146 15.17 12.77 11.85
N ALA A 147 14.02 12.17 11.57
CA ALA A 147 13.87 11.17 10.52
C ALA A 147 14.00 11.82 9.15
N PHE A 148 14.79 11.24 8.25
CA PHE A 148 14.96 11.73 6.89
C PHE A 148 13.63 11.70 6.12
N GLY A 149 13.25 12.83 5.55
CA GLY A 149 12.02 13.01 4.79
C GLY A 149 12.18 12.99 3.29
N GLY A 150 13.33 13.48 2.80
CA GLY A 150 13.63 13.49 1.37
C GLY A 150 14.61 14.59 0.98
N CYS A 151 14.95 14.60 -0.31
CA CYS A 151 15.73 15.66 -0.92
C CYS A 151 14.85 16.87 -1.25
N GLY A 152 15.44 18.06 -1.24
CA GLY A 152 14.75 19.34 -1.43
C GLY A 152 14.25 19.98 -0.13
N PRO A 153 13.52 21.10 -0.25
CA PRO A 153 12.95 21.79 0.90
C PRO A 153 11.87 20.95 1.59
N ALA A 154 11.61 21.24 2.86
CA ALA A 154 10.54 20.60 3.60
C ALA A 154 9.16 20.92 2.96
N PRO A 155 8.22 19.95 2.95
CA PRO A 155 6.86 20.22 2.53
C PRO A 155 6.22 21.26 3.45
N ILE A 156 5.44 22.16 2.87
CA ILE A 156 4.66 23.15 3.62
C ILE A 156 3.47 22.39 4.25
N PRO A 157 3.18 22.59 5.55
CA PRO A 157 2.05 21.96 6.24
C PRO A 157 0.69 22.44 5.72
#